data_AF-F1MMN0-F1
#
_entry.id   AF-F1MMN0-F1
#
_cell.length_a   1.000
_cell.length_b   1.000
_cell.length_c   1.000
_cell.angle_alpha   90.00
_cell.angle_beta   90.00
_cell.angle_gamma   90.00
#
_symmetry.space_group_name_H-M   'P 1'
#
loop_
_entity.id
_entity.type
_entity.pdbx_description
1 polymer ?
#
loop_
_entity_poly.entity_id
_entity_poly.type
_entity_poly.pdbx_seq_one_letter_code
_entity_poly.pdbx_strand_id
1 'polypeptide(L)'
;MLRPYPPPHPTPPPPAGLRAAPCYPPFPAGTGRAPPQRPAFDSPRASRCCSAAAQKLGGRMAGSAVLKGTPGGLGPAEPEDARGWLCSEHGDRVVELFCRRCRRCVCALCPVLGSHRGHPIGLALDEAARVQKFTQECLKHLATKKQQQVGNITQIEDAAEKLKAHAESSKTWLTGKFAELRLLLEEEEALAKKFIDKNTQLALQAYTEQIKSCGEQIDVMNTLSNRIWTISQETNPVQLLQEYTATEQQIQQQMSLGELCHPVPHSFEPVKSFFKDLVEAMQSLLQTPLDVRLKESRNCQLSGSCVQPGSLLKTSPSPERSLFLKYARTPCLEPDTMHARLRLSADLLTVRCSLLGRLGPTAALRFDALWQVLSRDCFAAGRHYWEVDVQEAGVGWWVGAAYGSLRRHGASDAARLGCNRQSWCLKRYDLEYWAFHDCQRSRLRPRHDPDRLGVFLDYEAGVLAFYDVTGGMSHLHTFRAAFQEPLYPALRLWEGAISISRLP
;
A
#
# COMPACT_ATOMS: atom_id res chain seq x y z
N MET A 1 -52.79 6.14 51.64
CA MET A 1 -52.20 7.30 50.92
C MET A 1 -51.18 6.74 49.94
N LEU A 2 -51.50 6.74 48.63
CA LEU A 2 -51.02 7.68 47.59
C LEU A 2 -49.58 7.33 47.13
N ARG A 3 -49.26 7.01 45.87
CA ARG A 3 -49.95 6.99 44.56
C ARG A 3 -49.21 6.02 43.58
N PRO A 4 -49.90 5.38 42.62
CA PRO A 4 -49.27 4.69 41.49
C PRO A 4 -48.92 5.65 40.32
N TYR A 5 -47.93 5.26 39.51
CA TYR A 5 -47.44 5.94 38.31
C TYR A 5 -48.51 6.06 37.20
N PRO A 6 -48.46 7.11 36.35
CA PRO A 6 -49.41 7.31 35.25
C PRO A 6 -49.07 6.42 34.02
N PRO A 7 -50.07 6.05 33.20
CA PRO A 7 -49.88 5.29 31.96
C PRO A 7 -49.44 6.19 30.79
N PRO A 8 -48.87 5.62 29.71
CA PRO A 8 -48.35 6.37 28.57
C PRO A 8 -49.44 6.93 27.66
N HIS A 9 -49.13 8.06 27.01
CA HIS A 9 -50.01 8.78 26.08
C HIS A 9 -50.24 8.03 24.75
N PRO A 10 -51.41 8.19 24.10
CA PRO A 10 -51.72 7.57 22.82
C PRO A 10 -51.09 8.32 21.63
N THR A 11 -50.56 7.57 20.67
CA THR A 11 -50.09 8.07 19.36
C THR A 11 -51.27 8.32 18.40
N PRO A 12 -51.21 9.37 17.55
CA PRO A 12 -52.28 9.69 16.61
C PRO A 12 -52.30 8.75 15.38
N PRO A 13 -53.45 8.58 14.70
CA PRO A 13 -53.61 7.66 13.58
C PRO A 13 -53.10 8.26 12.24
N PRO A 14 -52.73 7.42 11.24
CA PRO A 14 -52.43 7.87 9.89
C PRO A 14 -53.72 8.22 9.10
N PRO A 15 -53.65 9.09 8.09
CA PRO A 15 -54.82 9.50 7.32
C PRO A 15 -55.33 8.36 6.41
N ALA A 16 -56.65 8.22 6.37
CA ALA A 16 -57.39 7.30 5.52
C ALA A 16 -57.86 7.97 4.22
N GLY A 17 -57.75 7.24 3.12
CA GLY A 17 -58.51 7.44 1.88
C GLY A 17 -57.69 7.05 0.65
N LEU A 18 -58.18 6.31 -0.33
CA LEU A 18 -59.51 5.76 -0.62
C LEU A 18 -59.31 4.62 -1.67
N ARG A 19 -60.04 3.51 -1.49
CA ARG A 19 -60.79 2.65 -2.45
C ARG A 19 -60.53 2.86 -3.96
N ALA A 20 -60.61 1.89 -4.88
CA ALA A 20 -60.92 0.45 -4.91
C ALA A 20 -60.64 -0.05 -6.37
N ALA A 21 -60.56 -1.37 -6.55
CA ALA A 21 -60.31 -2.16 -7.79
C ALA A 21 -61.48 -2.11 -8.83
N PRO A 22 -61.65 -3.01 -9.84
CA PRO A 22 -60.80 -4.10 -10.41
C PRO A 22 -60.87 -4.25 -11.98
N CYS A 23 -60.19 -5.28 -12.54
CA CYS A 23 -60.61 -6.21 -13.64
C CYS A 23 -59.55 -6.56 -14.73
N TYR A 24 -59.45 -7.88 -15.00
CA TYR A 24 -58.57 -8.69 -15.89
C TYR A 24 -58.97 -8.63 -17.42
N PRO A 25 -58.51 -9.53 -18.34
CA PRO A 25 -57.22 -9.79 -19.04
C PRO A 25 -57.45 -9.82 -20.60
N PRO A 26 -56.82 -10.62 -21.53
CA PRO A 26 -55.58 -11.44 -21.58
C PRO A 26 -54.67 -11.27 -22.85
N PHE A 27 -53.57 -12.04 -22.88
CA PHE A 27 -52.59 -12.45 -23.94
C PHE A 27 -53.04 -12.44 -25.44
N PRO A 28 -52.10 -12.35 -26.44
CA PRO A 28 -51.39 -13.56 -26.94
C PRO A 28 -49.94 -13.43 -27.48
N ALA A 29 -49.33 -14.63 -27.50
CA ALA A 29 -48.21 -15.22 -28.24
C ALA A 29 -47.46 -14.47 -29.38
N GLY A 30 -46.17 -14.77 -29.51
CA GLY A 30 -45.37 -14.60 -30.73
C GLY A 30 -43.87 -14.71 -30.46
N THR A 31 -43.29 -15.91 -30.55
CA THR A 31 -42.40 -16.39 -31.63
C THR A 31 -40.93 -16.02 -31.45
N GLY A 32 -40.08 -17.03 -31.67
CA GLY A 32 -38.68 -17.02 -31.28
C GLY A 32 -37.72 -16.38 -32.27
N ARG A 33 -36.49 -16.18 -31.80
CA ARG A 33 -35.26 -16.39 -32.57
C ARG A 33 -34.05 -16.34 -31.65
N ALA A 34 -33.25 -17.40 -31.70
CA ALA A 34 -31.87 -17.43 -31.24
C ALA A 34 -30.96 -16.67 -32.25
N PRO A 35 -29.68 -16.44 -31.94
CA PRO A 35 -29.06 -15.13 -31.88
C PRO A 35 -28.31 -14.73 -33.18
N PRO A 36 -27.90 -13.47 -33.32
CA PRO A 36 -26.74 -13.14 -34.12
C PRO A 36 -25.59 -12.65 -33.23
N GLN A 37 -24.48 -13.38 -33.36
CA GLN A 37 -23.16 -12.84 -33.70
C GLN A 37 -22.48 -11.86 -32.72
N ARG A 38 -21.36 -12.35 -32.16
CA ARG A 38 -20.24 -11.56 -31.65
C ARG A 38 -19.87 -10.43 -32.63
N PRO A 39 -19.61 -9.20 -32.16
CA PRO A 39 -18.74 -8.30 -32.87
C PRO A 39 -17.28 -8.61 -32.55
N ALA A 40 -16.46 -8.37 -33.57
CA ALA A 40 -15.04 -8.64 -33.66
C ALA A 40 -14.19 -7.87 -32.65
N PHE A 41 -13.03 -8.45 -32.38
CA PHE A 41 -11.84 -7.75 -31.91
C PHE A 41 -11.52 -6.59 -32.84
N ASP A 42 -11.65 -5.36 -32.35
CA ASP A 42 -10.98 -4.20 -32.93
C ASP A 42 -9.85 -3.77 -31.99
N SER A 43 -8.63 -3.90 -32.51
CA SER A 43 -7.40 -3.41 -31.92
C SER A 43 -7.28 -1.91 -32.23
N PRO A 44 -7.08 -1.01 -31.25
CA PRO A 44 -6.79 0.38 -31.57
C PRO A 44 -5.33 0.51 -31.98
N ARG A 45 -5.14 0.81 -33.26
CA ARG A 45 -3.91 1.41 -33.82
C ARG A 45 -3.45 2.59 -32.97
N ALA A 46 -2.16 2.60 -32.73
CA ALA A 46 -1.41 3.73 -32.19
C ALA A 46 -1.58 5.00 -33.04
N SER A 47 -1.90 6.11 -32.37
CA SER A 47 -1.75 7.49 -32.83
C SER A 47 -0.90 8.17 -31.75
N ARG A 48 0.42 8.38 -31.88
CA ARG A 48 1.19 9.32 -32.73
C ARG A 48 0.70 10.77 -32.67
N CYS A 49 1.68 11.64 -32.33
CA CYS A 49 1.68 13.10 -32.15
C CYS A 49 1.11 13.60 -30.80
N CYS A 50 1.84 14.31 -29.95
CA CYS A 50 2.87 15.34 -30.23
C CYS A 50 4.12 15.20 -29.36
N SER A 51 5.29 15.07 -29.99
CA SER A 51 6.56 15.55 -29.45
C SER A 51 7.44 15.99 -30.63
N ALA A 52 7.37 17.27 -30.94
CA ALA A 52 8.30 17.93 -31.83
C ALA A 52 8.94 19.09 -31.06
N ALA A 53 10.16 18.88 -30.58
CA ALA A 53 11.24 19.87 -30.49
C ALA A 53 12.42 19.30 -29.67
N ALA A 54 13.29 18.53 -30.30
CA ALA A 54 14.69 18.39 -29.88
C ALA A 54 15.48 17.75 -31.04
N GLN A 55 15.92 18.58 -31.99
CA GLN A 55 16.89 18.17 -33.00
C GLN A 55 18.29 18.66 -32.61
N LYS A 56 19.24 17.73 -32.79
CA LYS A 56 20.70 17.87 -32.91
C LYS A 56 21.50 18.11 -31.64
N LEU A 57 22.14 17.03 -31.16
CA LEU A 57 23.59 16.80 -31.31
C LEU A 57 23.95 15.43 -30.70
N GLY A 58 24.19 14.44 -31.55
CA GLY A 58 24.64 13.10 -31.14
C GLY A 58 25.41 12.45 -32.29
N GLY A 59 26.71 12.77 -32.39
CA GLY A 59 27.65 12.04 -33.24
C GLY A 59 28.18 10.82 -32.50
N ARG A 60 27.87 9.65 -33.05
CA ARG A 60 28.28 8.31 -32.57
C ARG A 60 29.81 8.18 -32.47
N MET A 61 30.27 7.67 -31.33
CA MET A 61 31.53 6.94 -31.21
C MET A 61 31.30 5.49 -31.66
N ALA A 62 31.99 5.07 -32.71
CA ALA A 62 32.19 3.66 -33.01
C ALA A 62 33.54 3.49 -33.72
N GLY A 63 34.25 2.42 -33.34
CA GLY A 63 35.18 1.74 -34.23
C GLY A 63 36.66 2.02 -33.97
N SER A 64 37.25 1.15 -33.15
CA SER A 64 38.66 0.78 -33.26
C SER A 64 38.94 0.27 -34.68
N ALA A 65 39.88 0.88 -35.38
CA ALA A 65 40.51 0.32 -36.58
C ALA A 65 42.00 0.66 -36.55
N VAL A 66 42.80 -0.38 -36.33
CA VAL A 66 44.25 -0.41 -36.52
C VAL A 66 44.55 -0.21 -38.00
N LEU A 67 45.35 0.80 -38.34
CA LEU A 67 46.09 0.83 -39.60
C LEU A 67 47.55 1.22 -39.33
N LYS A 68 48.42 0.23 -39.50
CA LYS A 68 49.86 0.37 -39.72
C LYS A 68 50.08 1.01 -41.09
N GLY A 69 50.95 2.01 -41.16
CA GLY A 69 51.48 2.57 -42.40
C GLY A 69 52.58 3.60 -42.11
N THR A 70 53.84 3.16 -42.08
CA THR A 70 55.07 3.97 -42.23
C THR A 70 55.37 4.22 -43.72
N PRO A 71 56.35 5.05 -44.11
CA PRO A 71 56.72 6.39 -43.63
C PRO A 71 56.79 7.40 -44.81
N GLY A 72 56.29 8.63 -44.63
CA GLY A 72 56.43 9.71 -45.61
C GLY A 72 57.20 10.86 -44.99
N GLY A 73 58.49 10.98 -45.32
CA GLY A 73 59.33 12.07 -44.84
C GLY A 73 58.90 13.41 -45.42
N LEU A 74 58.72 14.38 -44.53
CA LEU A 74 58.88 15.82 -44.77
C LEU A 74 59.57 16.35 -43.52
N GLY A 75 60.73 16.98 -43.74
CA GLY A 75 61.74 17.29 -42.72
C GLY A 75 61.29 18.25 -41.62
N PRO A 76 62.21 18.59 -40.69
CA PRO A 76 61.92 19.56 -39.65
C PRO A 76 61.56 20.88 -40.32
N ALA A 77 60.32 21.33 -40.13
CA ALA A 77 59.96 22.70 -40.43
C ALA A 77 60.72 23.57 -39.42
N GLU A 78 61.87 24.08 -39.86
CA GLU A 78 62.57 25.22 -39.27
C GLU A 78 61.56 26.33 -38.92
N PRO A 79 61.70 27.01 -37.78
CA PRO A 79 60.85 28.14 -37.44
C PRO A 79 61.24 29.36 -38.29
N GLU A 80 60.65 29.48 -39.48
CA GLU A 80 60.68 30.74 -40.25
C GLU A 80 59.81 31.80 -39.55
N ASP A 81 60.42 32.50 -38.58
CA ASP A 81 60.37 33.96 -38.45
C ASP A 81 61.19 34.37 -37.21
N ALA A 82 62.51 34.41 -37.34
CA ALA A 82 63.41 35.03 -36.37
C ALA A 82 63.50 36.57 -36.57
N ARG A 83 62.43 37.23 -37.03
CA ARG A 83 62.25 38.66 -36.75
C ARG A 83 61.74 38.76 -35.32
N GLY A 84 62.68 38.73 -34.37
CA GLY A 84 62.39 38.94 -32.95
C GLY A 84 61.46 40.14 -32.78
N TRP A 85 60.39 39.97 -32.02
CA TRP A 85 59.36 40.99 -31.79
C TRP A 85 60.00 42.35 -31.48
N LEU A 86 59.87 43.32 -32.39
CA LEU A 86 60.50 44.64 -32.28
C LEU A 86 59.60 45.63 -31.55
N CYS A 87 60.22 46.59 -30.86
CA CYS A 87 59.49 47.61 -30.12
C CYS A 87 58.92 48.66 -31.08
N SER A 88 57.62 48.92 -30.97
CA SER A 88 56.94 49.92 -31.81
C SER A 88 57.43 51.37 -31.60
N GLU A 89 58.02 51.68 -30.43
CA GLU A 89 58.62 53.00 -30.15
C GLU A 89 60.12 53.06 -30.50
N HIS A 90 60.80 51.90 -30.51
CA HIS A 90 62.25 51.80 -30.71
C HIS A 90 62.51 50.68 -31.72
N GLY A 91 62.31 51.00 -33.01
CA GLY A 91 62.17 50.03 -34.10
C GLY A 91 63.26 48.96 -34.20
N ASP A 92 64.49 49.26 -33.79
CA ASP A 92 65.63 48.32 -33.88
C ASP A 92 65.85 47.49 -32.59
N ARG A 93 64.96 47.60 -31.59
CA ARG A 93 65.11 46.92 -30.30
C ARG A 93 64.08 45.81 -30.13
N VAL A 94 64.53 44.66 -29.63
CA VAL A 94 63.66 43.54 -29.28
C VAL A 94 62.83 43.83 -28.02
N VAL A 95 61.61 43.31 -27.96
CA VAL A 95 60.76 43.37 -26.77
C VAL A 95 61.05 42.18 -25.86
N GLU A 96 61.74 42.45 -24.77
CA GLU A 96 62.17 41.45 -23.78
C GLU A 96 61.53 41.67 -22.41
N LEU A 97 60.84 42.80 -22.23
CA LEU A 97 60.20 43.22 -21.00
C LEU A 97 58.67 43.27 -21.16
N PHE A 98 57.93 43.15 -20.05
CA PHE A 98 56.49 43.30 -20.02
C PHE A 98 56.08 44.39 -19.02
N CYS A 99 55.40 45.42 -19.53
CA CYS A 99 54.84 46.46 -18.69
C CYS A 99 53.53 45.98 -18.06
N ARG A 100 53.55 45.67 -16.76
CA ARG A 100 52.37 45.16 -16.02
C ARG A 100 51.20 46.13 -16.03
N ARG A 101 51.48 47.45 -15.99
CA ARG A 101 50.46 48.50 -16.03
C ARG A 101 49.74 48.59 -17.37
N CYS A 102 50.49 48.69 -18.48
CA CYS A 102 49.93 48.83 -19.83
C CYS A 102 49.57 47.51 -20.52
N ARG A 103 49.92 46.36 -19.92
CA ARG A 103 49.70 45.02 -20.49
C ARG A 103 50.31 44.84 -21.89
N ARG A 104 51.53 45.33 -22.10
CA ARG A 104 52.24 45.27 -23.38
C ARG A 104 53.70 44.84 -23.20
N CYS A 105 54.22 44.09 -24.16
CA CYS A 105 55.64 43.81 -24.28
C CYS A 105 56.37 45.07 -24.78
N VAL A 106 57.51 45.41 -24.17
CA VAL A 106 58.29 46.62 -24.44
C VAL A 106 59.79 46.28 -24.45
N CYS A 107 60.63 47.11 -25.07
CA CYS A 107 62.09 46.95 -24.99
C CYS A 107 62.68 47.63 -23.74
N ALA A 108 63.98 47.43 -23.48
CA ALA A 108 64.69 48.04 -22.35
C ALA A 108 64.74 49.59 -22.35
N LEU A 109 64.50 50.26 -23.49
CA LEU A 109 64.50 51.74 -23.56
C LEU A 109 63.14 52.35 -23.17
N CYS A 110 62.02 51.64 -23.34
CA CYS A 110 60.68 52.15 -23.04
C CYS A 110 60.48 52.60 -21.57
N PRO A 111 61.03 51.92 -20.55
CA PRO A 111 60.89 52.34 -19.15
C PRO A 111 61.79 53.53 -18.76
N VAL A 112 62.79 53.85 -19.58
CA VAL A 112 63.81 54.88 -19.25
C VAL A 112 63.60 56.14 -20.09
N LEU A 113 63.37 55.99 -21.39
CA LEU A 113 63.28 57.08 -22.38
C LEU A 113 61.92 57.13 -23.11
N GLY A 114 61.10 56.07 -23.00
CA GLY A 114 59.82 55.96 -23.70
C GLY A 114 58.58 56.24 -22.83
N SER A 115 57.40 55.92 -23.37
CA SER A 115 56.11 56.23 -22.74
C SER A 115 55.78 55.40 -21.49
N HIS A 116 56.63 54.41 -21.16
CA HIS A 116 56.43 53.49 -20.05
C HIS A 116 57.26 53.84 -18.80
N ARG A 117 57.78 55.07 -18.73
CA ARG A 117 58.61 55.54 -17.62
C ARG A 117 57.87 55.49 -16.28
N GLY A 118 58.50 54.87 -15.28
CA GLY A 118 57.92 54.70 -13.94
C GLY A 118 56.82 53.62 -13.85
N HIS A 119 56.56 52.85 -14.91
CA HIS A 119 55.64 51.72 -14.84
C HIS A 119 56.32 50.49 -14.21
N PRO A 120 55.56 49.60 -13.56
CA PRO A 120 56.08 48.31 -13.12
C PRO A 120 56.40 47.41 -14.32
N ILE A 121 57.67 47.04 -14.46
CA ILE A 121 58.21 46.20 -15.54
C ILE A 121 58.70 44.87 -14.97
N GLY A 122 58.44 43.77 -15.68
CA GLY A 122 59.07 42.47 -15.45
C GLY A 122 59.67 41.91 -16.73
N LEU A 123 60.44 40.83 -16.65
CA LEU A 123 60.89 40.10 -17.83
C LEU A 123 59.68 39.48 -18.54
N ALA A 124 59.63 39.60 -19.88
CA ALA A 124 58.54 39.03 -20.66
C ALA A 124 58.49 37.49 -20.51
N LEU A 125 59.65 36.85 -20.39
CA LEU A 125 59.76 35.40 -20.14
C LEU A 125 59.11 34.99 -18.82
N ASP A 126 59.36 35.74 -17.74
CA ASP A 126 58.80 35.43 -16.42
C ASP A 126 57.28 35.64 -16.37
N GLU A 127 56.79 36.73 -16.99
CA GLU A 127 55.35 36.97 -17.08
C GLU A 127 54.65 35.93 -17.97
N ALA A 128 55.29 35.52 -19.08
CA ALA A 128 54.78 34.45 -19.93
C ALA A 128 54.71 33.12 -19.18
N ALA A 129 55.75 32.75 -18.42
CA ALA A 129 55.75 31.55 -17.58
C ALA A 129 54.64 31.59 -16.51
N ARG A 130 54.42 32.77 -15.89
CA ARG A 130 53.34 32.96 -14.91
C ARG A 130 51.95 32.81 -15.53
N VAL A 131 51.73 33.41 -16.71
CA VAL A 131 50.48 33.26 -17.46
C VAL A 131 50.29 31.82 -17.90
N GLN A 132 51.33 31.15 -18.39
CA GLN A 132 51.28 29.74 -18.81
C GLN A 132 50.91 28.83 -17.64
N LYS A 133 51.50 29.04 -16.45
CA LYS A 133 51.15 28.30 -15.23
C LYS A 133 49.69 28.53 -14.83
N PHE A 134 49.23 29.78 -14.82
CA PHE A 134 47.85 30.12 -14.51
C PHE A 134 46.87 29.49 -15.51
N THR A 135 47.16 29.56 -16.81
CA THR A 135 46.36 28.90 -17.85
C THR A 135 46.29 27.40 -17.63
N GLN A 136 47.39 26.75 -17.25
CA GLN A 136 47.40 25.32 -16.94
C GLN A 136 46.53 24.98 -15.71
N GLU A 137 46.54 25.83 -14.67
CA GLU A 137 45.67 25.70 -13.50
C GLU A 137 44.18 25.89 -13.87
N CYS A 138 43.85 26.88 -14.70
CA CYS A 138 42.50 27.08 -15.23
C CYS A 138 42.02 25.86 -16.02
N LEU A 139 42.86 25.29 -16.89
CA LEU A 139 42.53 24.09 -17.65
C LEU A 139 42.25 22.90 -16.74
N LYS A 140 43.06 22.70 -15.69
CA LYS A 140 42.80 21.67 -14.66
C LYS A 140 41.47 21.89 -13.95
N HIS A 141 41.18 23.12 -13.54
CA HIS A 141 39.93 23.45 -12.86
C HIS A 141 38.70 23.19 -13.75
N LEU A 142 38.77 23.60 -15.02
CA LEU A 142 37.71 23.36 -16.00
C LEU A 142 37.51 21.86 -16.26
N ALA A 143 38.59 21.07 -16.31
CA ALA A 143 38.50 19.61 -16.45
C ALA A 143 37.78 18.97 -15.25
N THR A 144 38.13 19.37 -14.02
CA THR A 144 37.45 18.90 -12.81
C THR A 144 35.97 19.29 -12.80
N LYS A 145 35.64 20.53 -13.17
CA LYS A 145 34.25 21.00 -13.24
C LYS A 145 33.45 20.25 -14.31
N LYS A 146 34.07 19.95 -15.46
CA LYS A 146 33.47 19.10 -16.51
C LYS A 146 33.17 17.70 -15.96
N GLN A 147 34.11 17.09 -15.25
CA GLN A 147 33.91 15.77 -14.63
C GLN A 147 32.78 15.79 -13.58
N GLN A 148 32.69 16.85 -12.77
CA GLN A 148 31.58 17.02 -11.83
C GLN A 148 30.23 17.11 -12.53
N GLN A 149 30.14 17.85 -13.64
CA GLN A 149 28.90 17.94 -14.42
C GLN A 149 28.49 16.61 -15.05
N VAL A 150 29.46 15.82 -15.53
CA VAL A 150 29.20 14.44 -15.98
C VAL A 150 28.64 13.60 -14.83
N GLY A 151 29.22 13.70 -13.62
CA GLY A 151 28.69 13.06 -12.42
C GLY A 151 27.26 13.48 -12.08
N ASN A 152 26.96 14.78 -12.14
CA ASN A 152 25.61 15.30 -11.91
C ASN A 152 24.61 14.71 -12.91
N ILE A 153 24.95 14.65 -14.19
CA ILE A 153 24.09 14.05 -15.22
C ILE A 153 23.80 12.59 -14.87
N THR A 154 24.82 11.80 -14.54
CA THR A 154 24.62 10.38 -14.19
C THR A 154 23.73 10.19 -12.96
N GLN A 155 23.84 11.06 -11.95
CA GLN A 155 22.99 11.01 -10.76
C GLN A 155 21.53 11.38 -11.07
N ILE A 156 21.31 12.38 -11.92
CA ILE A 156 19.97 12.79 -12.36
C ILE A 156 19.32 11.68 -13.19
N GLU A 157 20.09 11.04 -14.07
CA GLU A 157 19.63 9.90 -14.87
C GLU A 157 19.25 8.69 -14.00
N ASP A 158 20.09 8.34 -13.01
CA ASP A 158 19.80 7.28 -12.04
C ASP A 158 18.55 7.58 -11.20
N ALA A 159 18.40 8.82 -10.71
CA ALA A 159 17.21 9.25 -9.98
C ALA A 159 15.95 9.18 -10.84
N ALA A 160 16.03 9.57 -12.12
CA ALA A 160 14.92 9.46 -13.05
C ALA A 160 14.53 8.01 -13.31
N GLU A 161 15.50 7.10 -13.43
CA GLU A 161 15.22 5.68 -13.67
C GLU A 161 14.62 5.00 -12.43
N LYS A 162 15.11 5.33 -11.24
CA LYS A 162 14.50 4.89 -9.96
C LYS A 162 13.06 5.37 -9.84
N LEU A 163 12.76 6.62 -10.21
CA LEU A 163 11.40 7.14 -10.20
C LEU A 163 10.48 6.37 -11.16
N LYS A 164 10.95 6.06 -12.38
CA LYS A 164 10.18 5.25 -13.34
C LYS A 164 9.92 3.84 -12.79
N ALA A 165 10.95 3.18 -12.27
CA ALA A 165 10.82 1.84 -11.69
C ALA A 165 9.82 1.83 -10.54
N HIS A 166 9.87 2.83 -9.65
CA HIS A 166 8.91 2.98 -8.56
C HIS A 166 7.48 3.24 -9.06
N ALA A 167 7.32 4.07 -10.09
CA ALA A 167 6.02 4.32 -10.70
C ALA A 167 5.41 3.04 -11.31
N GLU A 168 6.19 2.24 -12.03
CA GLU A 168 5.72 0.98 -12.60
C GLU A 168 5.42 -0.07 -11.52
N SER A 169 6.24 -0.16 -10.49
CA SER A 169 5.98 -1.01 -9.32
C SER A 169 4.66 -0.62 -8.64
N SER A 170 4.40 0.68 -8.48
CA SER A 170 3.17 1.19 -7.85
C SER A 170 1.93 0.90 -8.69
N LYS A 171 2.01 1.03 -10.03
CA LYS A 171 0.93 0.64 -10.95
C LYS A 171 0.63 -0.85 -10.92
N THR A 172 1.69 -1.67 -10.86
CA THR A 172 1.58 -3.12 -10.75
C THR A 172 0.91 -3.52 -9.44
N TRP A 173 1.33 -2.89 -8.33
CA TRP A 173 0.71 -3.09 -7.02
C TRP A 173 -0.77 -2.71 -7.01
N LEU A 174 -1.14 -1.54 -7.57
CA LEU A 174 -2.55 -1.14 -7.71
C LEU A 174 -3.34 -2.15 -8.52
N THR A 175 -2.78 -2.64 -9.62
CA THR A 175 -3.42 -3.67 -10.46
C THR A 175 -3.69 -4.95 -9.66
N GLY A 176 -2.74 -5.37 -8.81
CA GLY A 176 -2.92 -6.47 -7.86
C GLY A 176 -4.06 -6.23 -6.88
N LYS A 177 -4.14 -5.04 -6.28
CA LYS A 177 -5.19 -4.67 -5.31
C LYS A 177 -6.59 -4.69 -5.93
N PHE A 178 -6.73 -4.16 -7.13
CA PHE A 178 -8.00 -4.22 -7.86
C PHE A 178 -8.33 -5.64 -8.35
N ALA A 179 -7.34 -6.50 -8.58
CA ALA A 179 -7.58 -7.92 -8.87
C ALA A 179 -8.09 -8.67 -7.65
N GLU A 180 -7.49 -8.45 -6.47
CA GLU A 180 -7.95 -9.00 -5.19
C GLU A 180 -9.39 -8.59 -4.89
N LEU A 181 -9.72 -7.30 -5.03
CA LEU A 181 -11.09 -6.81 -4.84
C LEU A 181 -12.09 -7.47 -5.80
N ARG A 182 -11.73 -7.64 -7.08
CA ARG A 182 -12.60 -8.31 -8.05
C ARG A 182 -12.86 -9.76 -7.68
N LEU A 183 -11.82 -10.50 -7.27
CA LEU A 183 -11.98 -11.88 -6.83
C LEU A 183 -12.91 -12.00 -5.61
N LEU A 184 -12.76 -11.11 -4.62
CA LEU A 184 -13.66 -11.09 -3.46
C LEU A 184 -15.11 -10.83 -3.87
N LEU A 185 -15.34 -9.90 -4.79
CA LEU A 185 -16.69 -9.61 -5.29
C LEU A 185 -17.27 -10.80 -6.09
N GLU A 186 -16.45 -11.50 -6.89
CA GLU A 186 -16.86 -12.71 -7.61
C GLU A 186 -17.22 -13.85 -6.64
N GLU A 187 -16.44 -14.03 -5.56
CA GLU A 187 -16.70 -15.02 -4.51
C GLU A 187 -18.00 -14.70 -3.75
N GLU A 188 -18.20 -13.44 -3.35
CA GLU A 188 -19.43 -12.99 -2.69
C GLU A 188 -20.67 -13.16 -3.58
N GLU A 189 -20.55 -12.86 -4.88
CA GLU A 189 -21.62 -13.10 -5.85
C GLU A 189 -21.99 -14.60 -5.91
N ALA A 190 -20.98 -15.47 -5.96
CA ALA A 190 -21.20 -16.92 -5.99
C ALA A 190 -21.85 -17.44 -4.70
N LEU A 191 -21.45 -16.93 -3.54
CA LEU A 191 -22.05 -17.28 -2.24
C LEU A 191 -23.51 -16.85 -2.16
N ALA A 192 -23.83 -15.63 -2.60
CA ALA A 192 -25.20 -15.12 -2.62
C ALA A 192 -26.12 -15.96 -3.50
N LYS A 193 -25.66 -16.32 -4.71
CA LYS A 193 -26.39 -17.22 -5.62
C LYS A 193 -26.64 -18.58 -4.97
N LYS A 194 -25.60 -19.19 -4.39
CA LYS A 194 -25.70 -20.48 -3.70
C LYS A 194 -26.67 -20.44 -2.51
N PHE A 195 -26.72 -19.33 -1.77
CA PHE A 195 -27.68 -19.13 -0.70
C PHE A 195 -29.13 -19.07 -1.21
N ILE A 196 -29.36 -18.36 -2.32
CA ILE A 196 -30.68 -18.30 -2.99
C ILE A 196 -31.10 -19.70 -3.46
N ASP A 197 -30.22 -20.41 -4.16
CA ASP A 197 -30.49 -21.76 -4.68
C ASP A 197 -30.85 -22.73 -3.55
N LYS A 198 -30.06 -22.73 -2.47
CA LYS A 198 -30.30 -23.60 -1.31
C LYS A 198 -31.64 -23.32 -0.64
N ASN A 199 -31.96 -22.04 -0.38
CA ASN A 199 -33.24 -21.70 0.26
C ASN A 199 -34.43 -21.97 -0.66
N THR A 200 -34.27 -21.76 -1.97
CA THR A 200 -35.29 -22.15 -2.95
C THR A 200 -35.54 -23.65 -2.91
N GLN A 201 -34.49 -24.46 -2.87
CA GLN A 201 -34.62 -25.91 -2.77
C GLN A 201 -35.34 -26.35 -1.49
N LEU A 202 -34.98 -25.78 -0.33
CA LEU A 202 -35.63 -26.10 0.94
C LEU A 202 -37.11 -25.71 0.95
N ALA A 203 -37.44 -24.54 0.41
CA ALA A 203 -38.83 -24.07 0.28
C ALA A 203 -39.66 -25.02 -0.61
N LEU A 204 -39.12 -25.39 -1.77
CA LEU A 204 -39.80 -26.30 -2.70
C LEU A 204 -39.98 -27.71 -2.10
N GLN A 205 -39.01 -28.18 -1.31
CA GLN A 205 -39.14 -29.44 -0.58
C GLN A 205 -40.29 -29.39 0.42
N ALA A 206 -40.37 -28.34 1.24
CA ALA A 206 -41.46 -28.15 2.19
C ALA A 206 -42.83 -28.07 1.49
N TYR A 207 -42.92 -27.38 0.35
CA TYR A 207 -44.15 -27.33 -0.45
C TYR A 207 -44.53 -28.70 -1.00
N THR A 208 -43.57 -29.50 -1.43
CA THR A 208 -43.81 -30.84 -1.95
C THR A 208 -44.38 -31.76 -0.85
N GLU A 209 -43.83 -31.68 0.35
CA GLU A 209 -44.31 -32.43 1.52
C GLU A 209 -45.72 -32.01 1.92
N GLN A 210 -46.01 -30.70 1.90
CA GLN A 210 -47.33 -30.16 2.21
C GLN A 210 -48.38 -30.60 1.17
N ILE A 211 -48.05 -30.54 -0.13
CA ILE A 211 -48.91 -31.05 -1.20
C ILE A 211 -49.20 -32.53 -1.01
N LYS A 212 -48.19 -33.33 -0.65
CA LYS A 212 -48.36 -34.76 -0.39
C LYS A 212 -49.30 -35.01 0.78
N SER A 213 -49.13 -34.29 1.89
CA SER A 213 -50.01 -34.39 3.06
C SER A 213 -51.45 -34.00 2.74
N CYS A 214 -51.68 -32.95 1.94
CA CYS A 214 -53.02 -32.59 1.49
C CYS A 214 -53.62 -33.68 0.58
N GLY A 215 -52.82 -34.30 -0.29
CA GLY A 215 -53.24 -35.44 -1.10
C GLY A 215 -53.73 -36.62 -0.24
N GLU A 216 -52.97 -36.98 0.79
CA GLU A 216 -53.33 -38.04 1.73
C GLU A 216 -54.64 -37.72 2.50
N GLN A 217 -54.87 -36.45 2.87
CA GLN A 217 -56.12 -36.02 3.49
C GLN A 217 -57.32 -36.14 2.53
N ILE A 218 -57.14 -35.76 1.26
CA ILE A 218 -58.17 -35.91 0.22
C ILE A 218 -58.53 -37.39 0.03
N ASP A 219 -57.54 -38.30 0.02
CA ASP A 219 -57.78 -39.73 -0.12
C ASP A 219 -58.59 -40.30 1.06
N VAL A 220 -58.30 -39.86 2.30
CA VAL A 220 -59.09 -40.21 3.48
C VAL A 220 -60.54 -39.73 3.34
N MET A 221 -60.75 -38.48 2.92
CA MET A 221 -62.08 -37.90 2.72
C MET A 221 -62.87 -38.62 1.62
N ASN A 222 -62.21 -38.97 0.50
CA ASN A 222 -62.83 -39.73 -0.59
C ASN A 222 -63.24 -41.13 -0.14
N THR A 223 -62.38 -41.80 0.64
CA THR A 223 -62.67 -43.13 1.18
C THR A 223 -63.89 -43.09 2.12
N LEU A 224 -63.94 -42.11 3.02
CA LEU A 224 -65.08 -41.92 3.91
C LEU A 224 -66.35 -41.56 3.12
N SER A 225 -66.26 -40.68 2.13
CA SER A 225 -67.40 -40.30 1.28
C SER A 225 -68.00 -41.49 0.55
N ASN A 226 -67.16 -42.36 -0.04
CA ASN A 226 -67.61 -43.59 -0.68
C ASN A 226 -68.32 -44.51 0.31
N ARG A 227 -67.79 -44.66 1.53
CA ARG A 227 -68.38 -45.50 2.57
C ARG A 227 -69.74 -44.97 3.03
N ILE A 228 -69.86 -43.66 3.26
CA ILE A 228 -71.14 -43.01 3.58
C ILE A 228 -72.13 -43.22 2.44
N TRP A 229 -71.70 -43.07 1.18
CA TRP A 229 -72.54 -43.31 0.03
C TRP A 229 -73.05 -44.76 0.00
N THR A 230 -72.18 -45.75 0.20
CA THR A 230 -72.60 -47.17 0.28
C THR A 230 -73.63 -47.41 1.39
N ILE A 231 -73.40 -46.88 2.60
CA ILE A 231 -74.34 -46.98 3.73
C ILE A 231 -75.70 -46.36 3.36
N SER A 232 -75.71 -45.24 2.64
CA SER A 232 -76.94 -44.56 2.22
C SER A 232 -77.79 -45.36 1.22
N GLN A 233 -77.18 -46.32 0.52
CA GLN A 233 -77.86 -47.20 -0.44
C GLN A 233 -78.32 -48.53 0.18
N GLU A 234 -78.01 -48.80 1.45
CA GLU A 234 -78.38 -50.05 2.12
C GLU A 234 -79.90 -50.14 2.32
N THR A 235 -80.50 -51.25 1.89
CA THR A 235 -81.96 -51.44 1.92
C THR A 235 -82.43 -52.14 3.19
N ASN A 236 -81.56 -52.85 3.89
CA ASN A 236 -81.87 -53.51 5.15
C ASN A 236 -81.75 -52.53 6.35
N PRO A 237 -82.85 -52.22 7.07
CA PRO A 237 -82.84 -51.23 8.15
C PRO A 237 -81.88 -51.58 9.31
N VAL A 238 -81.67 -52.87 9.59
CA VAL A 238 -80.80 -53.31 10.70
C VAL A 238 -79.33 -53.14 10.32
N GLN A 239 -78.95 -53.50 9.09
CA GLN A 239 -77.58 -53.37 8.60
C GLN A 239 -77.19 -51.90 8.40
N LEU A 240 -78.12 -51.07 7.90
CA LEU A 240 -77.92 -49.64 7.77
C LEU A 240 -77.59 -48.97 9.11
N LEU A 241 -78.36 -49.27 10.16
CA LEU A 241 -78.11 -48.71 11.49
C LEU A 241 -76.78 -49.19 12.07
N GLN A 242 -76.42 -50.46 11.88
CA GLN A 242 -75.14 -51.01 12.36
C GLN A 242 -73.93 -50.37 11.67
N GLU A 243 -73.93 -50.27 10.34
CA GLU A 243 -72.81 -49.68 9.57
C GLU A 243 -72.70 -48.16 9.78
N TYR A 244 -73.85 -47.47 9.90
CA TYR A 244 -73.88 -46.05 10.25
C TYR A 244 -73.30 -45.82 11.65
N THR A 245 -73.78 -46.52 12.68
CA THR A 245 -73.28 -46.35 14.05
C THR A 245 -71.79 -46.70 14.16
N ALA A 246 -71.30 -47.67 13.37
CA ALA A 246 -69.87 -48.00 13.32
C ALA A 246 -69.01 -46.89 12.68
N THR A 247 -69.57 -46.09 11.78
CA THR A 247 -68.85 -45.04 11.02
C THR A 247 -69.12 -43.62 11.56
N GLU A 248 -70.17 -43.46 12.37
CA GLU A 248 -70.69 -42.18 12.87
C GLU A 248 -69.60 -41.29 13.50
N GLN A 249 -68.71 -41.87 14.30
CA GLN A 249 -67.64 -41.13 14.96
C GLN A 249 -66.64 -40.53 13.95
N GLN A 250 -66.29 -41.25 12.88
CA GLN A 250 -65.42 -40.75 11.82
C GLN A 250 -66.10 -39.65 11.00
N ILE A 251 -67.41 -39.79 10.74
CA ILE A 251 -68.21 -38.75 10.08
C ILE A 251 -68.17 -37.47 10.93
N GLN A 252 -68.47 -37.56 12.22
CA GLN A 252 -68.47 -36.40 13.11
C GLN A 252 -67.09 -35.72 13.19
N GLN A 253 -65.99 -36.49 13.18
CA GLN A 253 -64.64 -35.94 13.19
C GLN A 253 -64.27 -35.20 11.89
N GLN A 254 -64.73 -35.66 10.73
CA GLN A 254 -64.39 -35.04 9.43
C GLN A 254 -65.31 -33.87 9.05
N MET A 255 -66.45 -33.72 9.73
CA MET A 255 -67.42 -32.63 9.48
C MET A 255 -67.02 -31.28 10.09
N SER A 256 -65.91 -31.20 10.84
CA SER A 256 -65.33 -29.92 11.27
C SER A 256 -64.57 -29.25 10.12
N LEU A 257 -64.63 -27.91 10.05
CA LEU A 257 -63.81 -27.12 9.11
C LEU A 257 -62.32 -27.41 9.31
N GLY A 258 -61.67 -27.94 8.28
CA GLY A 258 -60.22 -28.18 8.27
C GLY A 258 -59.42 -26.87 8.26
N GLU A 259 -58.18 -26.93 8.75
CA GLU A 259 -57.25 -25.79 8.69
C GLU A 259 -56.83 -25.51 7.23
N LEU A 260 -56.98 -24.27 6.79
CA LEU A 260 -56.48 -23.86 5.48
C LEU A 260 -54.96 -23.67 5.52
N CYS A 261 -54.24 -24.56 4.82
CA CYS A 261 -52.81 -24.41 4.57
C CYS A 261 -52.54 -23.34 3.49
N HIS A 262 -51.94 -22.22 3.89
CA HIS A 262 -51.45 -21.20 2.97
C HIS A 262 -49.92 -21.10 3.08
N PRO A 263 -49.14 -21.50 2.06
CA PRO A 263 -47.70 -21.32 2.09
C PRO A 263 -47.37 -19.82 2.10
N VAL A 264 -46.50 -19.40 3.02
CA VAL A 264 -45.99 -18.03 3.07
C VAL A 264 -44.96 -17.85 1.94
N PRO A 265 -45.13 -16.87 1.02
CA PRO A 265 -44.18 -16.65 -0.06
C PRO A 265 -42.77 -16.35 0.46
N HIS A 266 -41.77 -17.10 -0.02
CA HIS A 266 -40.36 -16.79 0.25
C HIS A 266 -39.92 -15.57 -0.55
N SER A 267 -39.34 -14.59 0.14
CA SER A 267 -38.81 -13.36 -0.46
C SER A 267 -37.29 -13.30 -0.35
N PHE A 268 -36.62 -12.97 -1.45
CA PHE A 268 -35.19 -12.67 -1.50
C PHE A 268 -34.90 -11.16 -1.46
N GLU A 269 -35.91 -10.35 -1.12
CA GLU A 269 -35.76 -8.90 -0.99
C GLU A 269 -34.67 -8.49 0.03
N PRO A 270 -34.50 -9.16 1.19
CA PRO A 270 -33.39 -8.84 2.08
C PRO A 270 -32.01 -9.02 1.44
N VAL A 271 -31.84 -10.05 0.60
CA VAL A 271 -30.58 -10.29 -0.13
C VAL A 271 -30.34 -9.17 -1.16
N LYS A 272 -31.38 -8.79 -1.91
CA LYS A 272 -31.30 -7.69 -2.88
C LYS A 272 -30.99 -6.35 -2.22
N SER A 273 -31.65 -6.05 -1.10
CA SER A 273 -31.40 -4.82 -0.34
C SER A 273 -29.95 -4.73 0.13
N PHE A 274 -29.42 -5.82 0.69
CA PHE A 274 -28.04 -5.86 1.14
C PHE A 274 -27.04 -5.51 0.04
N PHE A 275 -27.16 -6.13 -1.15
CA PHE A 275 -26.25 -5.86 -2.26
C PHE A 275 -26.48 -4.49 -2.91
N LYS A 276 -27.71 -3.98 -2.89
CA LYS A 276 -27.99 -2.59 -3.29
C LYS A 276 -27.23 -1.61 -2.40
N ASP A 277 -27.34 -1.76 -1.08
CA ASP A 277 -26.67 -0.89 -0.11
C ASP A 277 -25.14 -0.97 -0.24
N LEU A 278 -24.61 -2.17 -0.51
CA LEU A 278 -23.18 -2.39 -0.78
C LEU A 278 -22.71 -1.60 -2.02
N VAL A 279 -23.47 -1.67 -3.12
CA VAL A 279 -23.14 -0.94 -4.35
C VAL A 279 -23.22 0.57 -4.13
N GLU A 280 -24.25 1.06 -3.44
CA GLU A 280 -24.39 2.48 -3.12
C GLU A 280 -23.23 2.98 -2.26
N ALA A 281 -22.80 2.20 -1.25
CA ALA A 281 -21.64 2.51 -0.43
C ALA A 281 -20.35 2.58 -1.29
N MET A 282 -20.11 1.61 -2.17
CA MET A 282 -18.96 1.62 -3.07
C MET A 282 -19.00 2.82 -4.03
N GLN A 283 -20.17 3.14 -4.59
CA GLN A 283 -20.34 4.29 -5.47
C GLN A 283 -20.04 5.61 -4.75
N SER A 284 -20.53 5.78 -3.52
CA SER A 284 -20.26 6.98 -2.72
C SER A 284 -18.76 7.24 -2.50
N LEU A 285 -17.96 6.18 -2.34
CA LEU A 285 -16.50 6.25 -2.19
C LEU A 285 -15.77 6.58 -3.50
N LEU A 286 -16.39 6.31 -4.65
CA LEU A 286 -15.81 6.49 -5.97
C LEU A 286 -16.34 7.73 -6.71
N GLN A 287 -17.38 8.39 -6.18
CA GLN A 287 -18.13 9.45 -6.86
C GLN A 287 -17.31 10.74 -7.04
N THR A 288 -16.40 11.05 -6.12
CA THR A 288 -15.54 12.23 -6.23
C THR A 288 -14.31 11.95 -7.13
N PRO A 289 -13.82 12.93 -7.92
CA PRO A 289 -12.66 12.75 -8.78
C PRO A 289 -11.45 12.17 -8.02
N LEU A 290 -10.68 11.30 -8.68
CA LEU A 290 -9.57 10.58 -8.05
C LEU A 290 -8.56 11.54 -7.40
N ASP A 291 -8.22 12.64 -8.07
CA ASP A 291 -7.29 13.63 -7.54
C ASP A 291 -7.85 14.35 -6.30
N VAL A 292 -9.16 14.57 -6.22
CA VAL A 292 -9.85 15.12 -5.05
C VAL A 292 -9.79 14.12 -3.90
N ARG A 293 -10.06 12.83 -4.13
CA ARG A 293 -9.94 11.79 -3.09
C ARG A 293 -8.51 11.62 -2.57
N LEU A 294 -7.53 11.69 -3.48
CA LEU A 294 -6.11 11.67 -3.13
C LEU A 294 -5.68 12.98 -2.43
N LYS A 295 -6.34 14.10 -2.72
CA LYS A 295 -6.14 15.38 -2.02
C LYS A 295 -6.82 15.42 -0.67
N GLU A 296 -7.99 14.85 -0.46
CA GLU A 296 -8.70 14.82 0.83
C GLU A 296 -8.05 13.84 1.82
N SER A 297 -7.54 12.72 1.30
CA SER A 297 -6.63 11.85 2.06
C SER A 297 -5.30 12.55 2.39
N ARG A 298 -4.81 13.47 1.54
CA ARG A 298 -3.69 14.40 1.85
C ARG A 298 -4.09 15.56 2.79
N ASN A 299 -5.31 16.09 2.69
CA ASN A 299 -5.79 17.32 3.34
C ASN A 299 -6.37 17.09 4.74
N CYS A 300 -6.36 15.85 5.22
CA CYS A 300 -6.43 15.59 6.66
C CYS A 300 -5.16 16.05 7.42
N GLN A 301 -4.18 16.69 6.76
CA GLN A 301 -3.11 17.44 7.38
C GLN A 301 -2.87 18.78 6.67
N LEU A 302 -3.15 19.84 7.40
CA LEU A 302 -2.62 21.22 7.34
C LEU A 302 -1.62 21.54 6.22
N SER A 303 -1.93 22.62 5.49
CA SER A 303 -1.02 23.53 4.78
C SER A 303 0.46 23.16 4.84
N GLY A 304 0.91 22.41 3.84
CA GLY A 304 2.31 22.07 3.61
C GLY A 304 2.53 21.96 2.10
N SER A 305 3.16 22.98 1.55
CA SER A 305 3.45 23.20 0.13
C SER A 305 3.73 21.91 -0.67
N CYS A 306 3.15 21.85 -1.87
CA CYS A 306 3.51 20.89 -2.92
C CYS A 306 5.00 21.07 -3.25
N VAL A 307 5.86 20.15 -2.78
CA VAL A 307 7.29 20.19 -3.08
C VAL A 307 7.48 19.75 -4.54
N GLN A 308 7.88 20.70 -5.38
CA GLN A 308 8.38 20.43 -6.72
C GLN A 308 9.70 19.61 -6.63
N PRO A 309 9.97 18.69 -7.57
CA PRO A 309 11.22 17.94 -7.58
C PRO A 309 12.40 18.91 -7.78
N GLY A 310 13.19 19.16 -6.73
CA GLY A 310 14.37 20.04 -6.82
C GLY A 310 14.84 20.73 -5.53
N SER A 311 14.15 20.59 -4.39
CA SER A 311 14.58 21.25 -3.15
C SER A 311 15.40 20.32 -2.24
N LEU A 312 16.69 20.64 -2.05
CA LEU A 312 17.53 20.10 -0.98
C LEU A 312 17.04 20.65 0.36
N LEU A 313 16.31 19.84 1.13
CA LEU A 313 15.74 20.24 2.41
C LEU A 313 16.78 20.14 3.54
N LYS A 314 17.10 21.29 4.15
CA LYS A 314 17.65 21.39 5.51
C LYS A 314 16.49 21.51 6.50
N THR A 315 16.40 20.61 7.47
CA THR A 315 15.38 20.60 8.52
C THR A 315 15.89 21.23 9.82
N SER A 316 15.05 22.04 10.48
CA SER A 316 15.24 22.60 11.83
C SER A 316 14.17 22.06 12.81
N PRO A 317 14.28 22.33 14.12
CA PRO A 317 14.52 21.35 15.16
C PRO A 317 13.23 20.65 15.64
N SER A 318 13.13 19.38 15.30
CA SER A 318 12.46 18.34 16.11
C SER A 318 13.42 17.92 17.23
N PRO A 319 12.99 17.32 18.37
CA PRO A 319 13.89 16.88 19.42
C PRO A 319 15.10 16.15 18.84
N GLU A 320 16.29 16.66 19.15
CA GLU A 320 17.49 16.19 18.49
C GLU A 320 17.66 14.69 18.75
N ARG A 321 17.78 13.92 17.65
CA ARG A 321 18.10 12.49 17.68
C ARG A 321 19.24 12.16 18.66
N SER A 322 20.19 13.10 18.82
CA SER A 322 21.30 13.06 19.79
C SER A 322 20.86 12.74 21.23
N LEU A 323 19.69 13.22 21.68
CA LEU A 323 19.17 12.98 23.03
C LEU A 323 18.72 11.54 23.24
N PHE A 324 18.11 10.93 22.20
CA PHE A 324 17.68 9.53 22.24
C PHE A 324 18.85 8.57 22.12
N LEU A 325 19.87 8.92 21.33
CA LEU A 325 21.08 8.12 21.16
C LEU A 325 21.86 7.90 22.46
N LYS A 326 21.67 8.74 23.50
CA LYS A 326 22.21 8.48 24.85
C LYS A 326 21.73 7.16 25.45
N TYR A 327 20.59 6.66 25.00
CA TYR A 327 19.96 5.41 25.45
C TYR A 327 20.00 4.33 24.36
N ALA A 328 20.85 4.49 23.34
CA ALA A 328 20.92 3.60 22.19
C ALA A 328 21.21 2.14 22.57
N ARG A 329 20.50 1.23 21.91
CA ARG A 329 20.65 -0.23 21.99
C ARG A 329 20.57 -0.80 20.58
N THR A 330 21.30 -1.89 20.37
CA THR A 330 21.23 -2.69 19.14
C THR A 330 20.79 -4.11 19.51
N PRO A 331 19.50 -4.31 19.85
CA PRO A 331 19.01 -5.61 20.28
C PRO A 331 19.13 -6.65 19.16
N CYS A 332 19.68 -7.82 19.46
CA CYS A 332 19.82 -8.93 18.52
C CYS A 332 18.56 -9.78 18.50
N LEU A 333 18.17 -10.28 17.33
CA LEU A 333 17.03 -11.19 17.15
C LEU A 333 17.38 -12.61 17.61
N GLU A 334 16.40 -13.31 18.19
CA GLU A 334 16.56 -14.66 18.75
C GLU A 334 16.04 -15.74 17.77
N PRO A 335 16.94 -16.53 17.14
CA PRO A 335 16.55 -17.59 16.20
C PRO A 335 15.55 -18.61 16.76
N ASP A 336 15.59 -18.90 18.05
CA ASP A 336 14.73 -19.91 18.66
C ASP A 336 13.27 -19.46 18.80
N THR A 337 13.03 -18.15 18.79
CA THR A 337 11.66 -17.57 18.78
C THR A 337 11.09 -17.44 17.37
N MET A 338 11.95 -17.40 16.35
CA MET A 338 11.61 -16.99 15.00
C MET A 338 10.74 -18.01 14.24
N HIS A 339 9.67 -17.56 13.57
CA HIS A 339 8.87 -18.43 12.69
C HIS A 339 9.67 -19.10 11.55
N ALA A 340 9.29 -20.33 11.17
CA ALA A 340 10.05 -21.16 10.22
C ALA A 340 10.22 -20.58 8.80
N ARG A 341 9.35 -19.66 8.37
CA ARG A 341 9.45 -18.95 7.07
C ARG A 341 10.37 -17.74 7.07
N LEU A 342 10.87 -17.34 8.24
CA LEU A 342 11.79 -16.23 8.37
C LEU A 342 13.24 -16.74 8.35
N ARG A 343 14.15 -15.86 7.95
CA ARG A 343 15.59 -16.07 8.00
C ARG A 343 16.26 -14.87 8.63
N LEU A 344 17.25 -15.13 9.47
CA LEU A 344 18.10 -14.11 10.08
C LEU A 344 19.42 -13.99 9.30
N SER A 345 19.93 -12.77 9.23
CA SER A 345 21.31 -12.51 8.84
C SER A 345 22.29 -13.08 9.87
N ALA A 346 23.54 -13.27 9.46
CA ALA A 346 24.60 -13.79 10.33
C ALA A 346 24.84 -12.91 11.57
N ASP A 347 24.56 -11.62 11.47
CA ASP A 347 24.68 -10.68 12.58
C ASP A 347 23.44 -10.58 13.48
N LEU A 348 22.39 -11.36 13.20
CA LEU A 348 21.14 -11.42 13.95
C LEU A 348 20.37 -10.09 14.02
N LEU A 349 20.64 -9.14 13.12
CA LEU A 349 19.96 -7.85 13.11
C LEU A 349 18.89 -7.73 12.03
N THR A 350 19.03 -8.48 10.94
CA THR A 350 18.09 -8.44 9.81
C THR A 350 17.27 -9.71 9.75
N VAL A 351 15.95 -9.55 9.70
CA VAL A 351 15.01 -10.63 9.42
C VAL A 351 14.39 -10.44 8.03
N ARG A 352 14.30 -11.51 7.26
CA ARG A 352 13.71 -11.51 5.91
C ARG A 352 12.76 -12.69 5.68
N CYS A 353 11.79 -12.50 4.80
CA CYS A 353 10.94 -13.59 4.32
C CYS A 353 11.73 -14.50 3.36
N SER A 354 11.53 -15.81 3.47
CA SER A 354 12.09 -16.79 2.53
C SER A 354 10.98 -17.55 1.82
N LEU A 355 11.06 -17.63 0.48
CA LEU A 355 10.08 -18.31 -0.38
C LEU A 355 10.19 -19.84 -0.31
N LEU A 356 11.35 -20.37 0.06
CA LEU A 356 11.65 -21.81 0.10
C LEU A 356 12.55 -22.17 1.30
N GLY A 357 12.23 -23.28 1.97
CA GLY A 357 13.18 -24.00 2.83
C GLY A 357 12.59 -24.52 4.14
N ARG A 358 12.44 -25.85 4.23
CA ARG A 358 12.41 -26.63 5.48
C ARG A 358 13.66 -26.33 6.33
N LEU A 359 13.59 -26.48 7.66
CA LEU A 359 14.67 -27.02 8.51
C LEU A 359 14.26 -27.15 9.99
N GLY A 360 14.68 -28.28 10.58
CA GLY A 360 15.00 -28.45 12.01
C GLY A 360 13.87 -28.91 12.96
N PRO A 361 14.20 -29.57 14.09
CA PRO A 361 13.25 -29.84 15.16
C PRO A 361 12.62 -28.54 15.68
N THR A 362 11.32 -28.56 15.94
CA THR A 362 10.58 -27.39 16.44
C THR A 362 11.04 -27.03 17.85
N ALA A 363 11.82 -25.96 17.98
CA ALA A 363 12.10 -25.37 19.29
C ALA A 363 10.79 -24.93 19.96
N ALA A 364 10.59 -25.25 21.25
CA ALA A 364 9.32 -25.01 21.96
C ALA A 364 8.91 -23.52 22.05
N LEU A 365 9.87 -22.60 21.89
CA LEU A 365 9.68 -21.15 21.97
C LEU A 365 9.34 -20.50 20.62
N ARG A 366 9.28 -21.29 19.54
CA ARG A 366 9.09 -20.81 18.18
C ARG A 366 7.63 -20.41 17.91
N PHE A 367 7.43 -19.31 17.18
CA PHE A 367 6.12 -19.05 16.57
C PHE A 367 5.81 -20.05 15.44
N ASP A 368 4.67 -20.74 15.50
CA ASP A 368 4.30 -21.81 14.56
C ASP A 368 3.45 -21.34 13.37
N ALA A 369 2.63 -20.30 13.55
CA ALA A 369 1.67 -19.82 12.56
C ALA A 369 1.94 -18.38 12.09
N LEU A 370 2.39 -17.50 12.99
CA LEU A 370 2.58 -16.08 12.72
C LEU A 370 4.06 -15.78 12.47
N TRP A 371 4.37 -15.00 11.43
CA TRP A 371 5.74 -14.72 10.99
C TRP A 371 6.41 -13.66 11.86
N GLN A 372 6.61 -14.02 13.13
CA GLN A 372 7.08 -13.16 14.21
C GLN A 372 8.45 -13.63 14.69
N VAL A 373 9.20 -12.70 15.30
CA VAL A 373 10.46 -12.95 16.00
C VAL A 373 10.59 -11.94 17.14
N LEU A 374 11.15 -12.40 18.26
CA LEU A 374 11.54 -11.52 19.36
C LEU A 374 13.06 -11.33 19.37
N SER A 375 13.52 -10.26 19.99
CA SER A 375 14.92 -10.12 20.37
C SER A 375 15.32 -11.11 21.45
N ARG A 376 16.63 -11.36 21.55
CA ARG A 376 17.26 -12.00 22.70
C ARG A 376 17.38 -11.04 23.86
N ASP A 377 17.70 -9.78 23.58
CA ASP A 377 17.80 -8.71 24.57
C ASP A 377 16.41 -8.29 25.06
N CYS A 378 16.28 -8.05 26.37
CA CYS A 378 15.07 -7.54 26.99
C CYS A 378 15.35 -6.39 27.94
N PHE A 379 14.34 -5.56 28.16
CA PHE A 379 14.43 -4.38 29.01
C PHE A 379 13.42 -4.47 30.14
N ALA A 380 13.92 -4.55 31.38
CA ALA A 380 13.12 -4.67 32.60
C ALA A 380 13.15 -3.42 33.49
N ALA A 381 14.00 -2.44 33.15
CA ALA A 381 14.18 -1.17 33.86
C ALA A 381 14.94 -0.20 32.95
N GLY A 382 14.80 1.09 33.20
CA GLY A 382 15.53 2.19 32.57
C GLY A 382 14.94 2.67 31.25
N ARG A 383 15.70 3.57 30.63
CA ARG A 383 15.41 4.15 29.32
C ARG A 383 16.25 3.49 28.23
N HIS A 384 15.60 3.10 27.14
CA HIS A 384 16.23 2.42 26.02
C HIS A 384 15.70 2.96 24.70
N TYR A 385 16.55 3.00 23.69
CA TYR A 385 16.21 3.46 22.35
C TYR A 385 16.83 2.55 21.31
N TRP A 386 16.06 2.13 20.32
CA TRP A 386 16.58 1.41 19.16
C TRP A 386 15.91 1.89 17.87
N GLU A 387 16.57 1.69 16.75
CA GLU A 387 16.05 2.05 15.43
C GLU A 387 15.85 0.80 14.57
N VAL A 388 14.77 0.80 13.80
CA VAL A 388 14.39 -0.28 12.90
C VAL A 388 14.25 0.29 11.49
N ASP A 389 15.07 -0.23 10.59
CA ASP A 389 15.03 0.05 9.17
C ASP A 389 13.95 -0.79 8.51
N VAL A 390 13.02 -0.12 7.84
CA VAL A 390 11.85 -0.70 7.16
C VAL A 390 11.82 -0.32 5.68
N GLN A 391 12.93 0.21 5.12
CA GLN A 391 13.01 0.62 3.72
C GLN A 391 12.81 -0.56 2.75
N GLU A 392 13.37 -1.72 3.09
CA GLU A 392 13.23 -2.97 2.33
C GLU A 392 12.02 -3.80 2.76
N ALA A 393 11.16 -3.29 3.66
CA ALA A 393 10.00 -4.01 4.13
C ALA A 393 8.87 -3.91 3.09
N GLY A 394 8.21 -5.04 2.81
CA GLY A 394 7.11 -5.09 1.85
C GLY A 394 5.81 -4.50 2.38
N VAL A 395 4.68 -4.95 1.82
CA VAL A 395 3.35 -4.36 2.03
C VAL A 395 2.79 -4.52 3.46
N GLY A 396 3.43 -5.31 4.33
CA GLY A 396 2.95 -5.63 5.67
C GLY A 396 4.06 -5.90 6.67
N TRP A 397 4.17 -5.05 7.70
CA TRP A 397 5.12 -5.22 8.79
C TRP A 397 4.61 -4.69 10.13
N TRP A 398 5.22 -5.18 11.20
CA TRP A 398 5.00 -4.71 12.56
C TRP A 398 6.32 -4.54 13.29
N VAL A 399 6.44 -3.41 14.00
CA VAL A 399 7.58 -3.09 14.86
C VAL A 399 7.04 -2.72 16.23
N GLY A 400 7.53 -3.37 17.28
CA GLY A 400 7.02 -3.14 18.61
C GLY A 400 7.84 -3.79 19.71
N ALA A 401 7.17 -4.03 20.83
CA ALA A 401 7.70 -4.77 21.96
C ALA A 401 6.63 -5.70 22.55
N ALA A 402 7.07 -6.82 23.13
CA ALA A 402 6.18 -7.79 23.76
C ALA A 402 6.83 -8.40 25.00
N TYR A 403 6.01 -8.95 25.88
CA TYR A 403 6.49 -9.77 26.98
C TYR A 403 7.00 -11.13 26.51
N GLY A 404 7.90 -11.71 27.31
CA GLY A 404 8.38 -13.09 27.11
C GLY A 404 7.27 -14.12 27.23
N SER A 405 6.22 -13.82 28.01
CA SER A 405 5.03 -14.66 28.20
C SER A 405 4.04 -14.66 27.02
N LEU A 406 4.26 -13.87 25.98
CA LEU A 406 3.39 -13.83 24.80
C LEU A 406 3.26 -15.23 24.16
N ARG A 407 2.03 -15.66 23.89
CA ARG A 407 1.76 -17.00 23.33
C ARG A 407 2.46 -17.19 21.97
N ARG A 408 3.09 -18.34 21.79
CA ARG A 408 3.84 -18.68 20.55
C ARG A 408 3.03 -19.49 19.54
N HIS A 409 2.02 -20.22 20.01
CA HIS A 409 1.30 -21.20 19.19
C HIS A 409 -0.08 -20.72 18.74
N GLY A 410 -0.37 -20.90 17.45
CA GLY A 410 -1.61 -20.57 16.77
C GLY A 410 -1.65 -19.16 16.19
N ALA A 411 -2.71 -18.89 15.41
CA ALA A 411 -2.94 -17.59 14.76
C ALA A 411 -3.97 -16.70 15.49
N SER A 412 -4.35 -17.08 16.72
CA SER A 412 -5.32 -16.34 17.54
C SER A 412 -4.76 -15.01 18.04
N ASP A 413 -5.64 -14.14 18.52
CA ASP A 413 -5.28 -12.82 19.05
C ASP A 413 -4.28 -12.90 20.21
N ALA A 414 -4.37 -13.97 21.02
CA ALA A 414 -3.45 -14.24 22.13
C ALA A 414 -1.97 -14.41 21.69
N ALA A 415 -1.70 -14.85 20.46
CA ALA A 415 -0.34 -15.00 19.94
C ALA A 415 0.10 -13.85 19.01
N ARG A 416 -0.86 -13.02 18.60
CA ARG A 416 -0.69 -12.02 17.55
C ARG A 416 -0.21 -10.69 18.13
N LEU A 417 0.93 -10.20 17.65
CA LEU A 417 1.50 -8.93 18.09
C LEU A 417 0.49 -7.78 17.95
N GLY A 418 0.23 -7.09 19.07
CA GLY A 418 -0.71 -5.96 19.20
C GLY A 418 -2.18 -6.35 19.49
N CYS A 419 -2.53 -7.63 19.41
CA CYS A 419 -3.91 -8.12 19.64
C CYS A 419 -4.09 -8.75 21.03
N ASN A 420 -3.27 -8.37 22.00
CA ASN A 420 -3.33 -8.86 23.37
C ASN A 420 -2.69 -7.83 24.32
N ARG A 421 -2.86 -8.06 25.62
CA ARG A 421 -2.31 -7.21 26.69
C ARG A 421 -0.79 -7.31 26.86
N GLN A 422 -0.15 -8.28 26.21
CA GLN A 422 1.27 -8.58 26.37
C GLN A 422 2.13 -7.96 25.26
N SER A 423 1.54 -7.18 24.35
CA SER A 423 2.28 -6.60 23.22
C SER A 423 1.75 -5.25 22.76
N TRP A 424 2.67 -4.43 22.27
CA TRP A 424 2.45 -3.09 21.74
C TRP A 424 3.22 -2.97 20.43
N CYS A 425 2.59 -2.50 19.37
CA CYS A 425 3.29 -2.34 18.10
C CYS A 425 2.71 -1.23 17.22
N LEU A 426 3.56 -0.72 16.33
CA LEU A 426 3.12 -0.12 15.09
C LEU A 426 3.03 -1.17 14.01
N LYS A 427 1.96 -1.09 13.24
CA LYS A 427 1.69 -1.90 12.06
C LYS A 427 1.62 -0.98 10.85
N ARG A 428 2.29 -1.36 9.76
CA ARG A 428 1.97 -0.89 8.41
C ARG A 428 1.34 -2.05 7.65
N TYR A 429 0.17 -1.83 7.07
CA TYR A 429 -0.38 -2.73 6.05
C TYR A 429 -1.11 -1.92 5.00
N ASP A 430 -0.85 -2.20 3.73
CA ASP A 430 -1.56 -1.55 2.63
C ASP A 430 -1.46 -0.01 2.64
N LEU A 431 -0.26 0.51 2.97
CA LEU A 431 0.02 1.94 3.17
C LEU A 431 -0.69 2.61 4.36
N GLU A 432 -1.43 1.85 5.17
CA GLU A 432 -2.01 2.36 6.40
C GLU A 432 -1.16 2.05 7.62
N TYR A 433 -0.99 3.06 8.47
CA TYR A 433 -0.26 2.94 9.73
C TYR A 433 -1.24 2.89 10.89
N TRP A 434 -0.98 1.99 11.82
CA TRP A 434 -1.83 1.77 12.98
C TRP A 434 -0.97 1.44 14.19
N ALA A 435 -1.30 2.03 15.33
CA ALA A 435 -0.81 1.58 16.62
C ALA A 435 -1.77 0.54 17.19
N PHE A 436 -1.26 -0.59 17.68
CA PHE A 436 -2.05 -1.70 18.21
C PHE A 436 -1.60 -2.12 19.61
N HIS A 437 -2.57 -2.32 20.50
CA HIS A 437 -2.43 -2.94 21.82
C HIS A 437 -3.79 -3.45 22.33
N ASP A 438 -3.84 -4.65 22.91
CA ASP A 438 -5.08 -5.26 23.44
C ASP A 438 -6.27 -5.23 22.46
N CYS A 439 -6.00 -5.50 21.17
CA CYS A 439 -6.96 -5.40 20.07
C CYS A 439 -7.51 -3.99 19.79
N GLN A 440 -7.11 -2.99 20.58
CA GLN A 440 -7.39 -1.60 20.30
C GLN A 440 -6.43 -1.10 19.22
N ARG A 441 -6.96 -0.28 18.32
CA ARG A 441 -6.20 0.27 17.20
C ARG A 441 -6.39 1.78 17.14
N SER A 442 -5.29 2.49 16.92
CA SER A 442 -5.30 3.92 16.64
C SER A 442 -4.68 4.17 15.27
N ARG A 443 -5.45 4.78 14.36
CA ARG A 443 -4.95 5.10 13.02
C ARG A 443 -3.89 6.18 13.12
N LEU A 444 -2.74 5.95 12.50
CA LEU A 444 -1.65 6.91 12.39
C LEU A 444 -1.62 7.48 10.98
N ARG A 445 -1.19 8.74 10.89
CA ARG A 445 -1.00 9.42 9.61
C ARG A 445 0.39 10.07 9.63
N PRO A 446 1.46 9.31 9.39
CA PRO A 446 2.79 9.88 9.20
C PRO A 446 2.78 10.93 8.07
N ARG A 447 3.66 11.94 8.14
CA ARG A 447 3.75 12.98 7.08
C ARG A 447 4.26 12.41 5.76
N HIS A 448 5.18 11.45 5.85
CA HIS A 448 5.77 10.68 4.76
C HIS A 448 5.87 9.22 5.19
N ASP A 449 6.06 8.30 4.24
CA ASP A 449 6.35 6.91 4.57
C ASP A 449 7.71 6.83 5.29
N PRO A 450 7.77 6.41 6.57
CA PRO A 450 9.03 6.26 7.26
C PRO A 450 9.83 5.10 6.68
N ASP A 451 11.07 5.38 6.27
CA ASP A 451 12.06 4.34 5.97
C ASP A 451 12.67 3.77 7.25
N ARG A 452 12.57 4.52 8.35
CA ARG A 452 13.17 4.17 9.64
C ARG A 452 12.32 4.60 10.82
N LEU A 453 12.06 3.65 11.71
CA LEU A 453 11.36 3.87 12.97
C LEU A 453 12.31 3.91 14.15
N GLY A 454 12.18 4.91 15.00
CA GLY A 454 12.81 4.96 16.31
C GLY A 454 11.81 4.49 17.37
N VAL A 455 12.23 3.58 18.24
CA VAL A 455 11.43 3.11 19.37
C VAL A 455 12.12 3.50 20.65
N PHE A 456 11.42 4.24 21.49
CA PHE A 456 11.89 4.70 22.80
C PHE A 456 11.05 4.06 23.90
N LEU A 457 11.71 3.42 24.84
CA LEU A 457 11.12 2.85 26.05
C LEU A 457 11.63 3.62 27.26
N ASP A 458 10.72 4.09 28.10
CA ASP A 458 10.99 4.49 29.48
C ASP A 458 10.17 3.55 30.37
N TYR A 459 10.85 2.55 30.94
CA TYR A 459 10.18 1.46 31.63
C TYR A 459 9.49 1.93 32.91
N GLU A 460 10.18 2.75 33.71
CA GLU A 460 9.66 3.29 34.97
C GLU A 460 8.52 4.29 34.74
N ALA A 461 8.61 5.11 33.70
CA ALA A 461 7.52 6.02 33.35
C ALA A 461 6.34 5.32 32.65
N GLY A 462 6.49 4.04 32.29
CA GLY A 462 5.47 3.28 31.57
C GLY A 462 5.21 3.79 30.15
N VAL A 463 6.25 4.29 29.48
CA VAL A 463 6.14 4.93 28.15
C VAL A 463 6.83 4.09 27.09
N LEU A 464 6.09 3.74 26.04
CA LEU A 464 6.65 3.20 24.80
C LEU A 464 6.25 4.12 23.63
N ALA A 465 7.21 4.85 23.10
CA ALA A 465 7.01 5.86 22.06
C ALA A 465 7.69 5.49 20.75
N PHE A 466 7.06 5.87 19.64
CA PHE A 466 7.52 5.61 18.29
C PHE A 466 7.71 6.92 17.53
N TYR A 467 8.77 6.97 16.74
CA TYR A 467 9.18 8.15 15.97
C TYR A 467 9.55 7.75 14.55
N ASP A 468 9.27 8.62 13.58
CA ASP A 468 9.84 8.57 12.24
C ASP A 468 11.17 9.32 12.24
N VAL A 469 12.25 8.58 11.99
CA VAL A 469 13.63 9.11 12.02
C VAL A 469 14.01 9.75 10.69
N THR A 470 13.33 9.38 9.59
CA THR A 470 13.68 9.72 8.20
C THR A 470 13.74 11.23 7.97
N GLY A 471 12.75 11.97 8.51
CA GLY A 471 12.64 13.43 8.39
C GLY A 471 13.07 14.21 9.63
N GLY A 472 13.77 13.57 10.58
CA GLY A 472 14.24 14.20 11.82
C GLY A 472 13.34 13.95 13.03
N MET A 473 13.12 12.71 13.44
CA MET A 473 12.49 12.33 14.73
C MET A 473 11.06 12.83 14.94
N SER A 474 10.20 12.79 13.91
CA SER A 474 8.79 13.16 14.09
C SER A 474 8.04 12.12 14.94
N HIS A 475 7.28 12.56 15.94
CA HIS A 475 6.51 11.66 16.80
C HIS A 475 5.38 10.98 16.03
N LEU A 476 5.23 9.67 16.21
CA LEU A 476 4.17 8.87 15.58
C LEU A 476 3.10 8.45 16.59
N HIS A 477 3.51 7.82 17.70
CA HIS A 477 2.58 7.33 18.71
C HIS A 477 3.26 7.09 20.05
N THR A 478 2.49 7.12 21.14
CA THR A 478 2.96 6.76 22.48
C THR A 478 1.91 5.91 23.19
N PHE A 479 2.32 4.72 23.60
CA PHE A 479 1.58 3.92 24.57
C PHE A 479 1.98 4.31 25.99
N ARG A 480 0.99 4.32 26.88
CA ARG A 480 1.19 4.46 28.32
C ARG A 480 0.65 3.21 28.99
N ALA A 481 1.51 2.45 29.66
CA ALA A 481 1.15 1.22 30.33
C ALA A 481 2.09 0.95 31.51
N ALA A 482 1.57 0.34 32.57
CA ALA A 482 2.39 -0.17 33.66
C ALA A 482 2.97 -1.53 33.24
N PHE A 483 4.26 -1.57 32.92
CA PHE A 483 4.93 -2.78 32.47
C PHE A 483 5.17 -3.74 33.63
N GLN A 484 4.76 -5.00 33.47
CA GLN A 484 4.80 -6.03 34.52
C GLN A 484 5.89 -7.07 34.30
N GLU A 485 6.42 -7.15 33.08
CA GLU A 485 7.44 -8.10 32.67
C GLU A 485 8.48 -7.40 31.78
N PRO A 486 9.70 -7.96 31.65
CA PRO A 486 10.68 -7.46 30.70
C PRO A 486 10.12 -7.41 29.27
N LEU A 487 10.36 -6.29 28.59
CA LEU A 487 9.95 -6.07 27.22
C LEU A 487 11.04 -6.49 26.24
N TYR A 488 10.67 -7.32 25.27
CA TYR A 488 11.50 -7.75 24.16
C TYR A 488 11.06 -6.99 22.91
N PRO A 489 11.95 -6.26 22.23
CA PRO A 489 11.74 -5.85 20.85
C PRO A 489 11.15 -7.00 20.01
N ALA A 490 10.08 -6.69 19.29
CA ALA A 490 9.28 -7.67 18.57
C ALA A 490 9.07 -7.20 17.13
N LEU A 491 9.34 -8.09 16.18
CA LEU A 491 9.17 -7.84 14.75
C LEU A 491 8.24 -8.86 14.13
N ARG A 492 7.47 -8.42 13.14
CA ARG A 492 6.67 -9.27 12.26
C ARG A 492 6.73 -8.72 10.85
N LEU A 493 6.83 -9.59 9.86
CA LEU A 493 6.83 -9.20 8.45
C LEU A 493 6.11 -10.23 7.59
N TRP A 494 5.49 -9.75 6.51
CA TRP A 494 4.90 -10.58 5.47
C TRP A 494 5.76 -10.66 4.22
N GLU A 495 6.51 -9.62 3.89
CA GLU A 495 7.37 -9.59 2.71
C GLU A 495 8.57 -8.67 2.97
N GLY A 496 9.65 -8.88 2.20
CA GLY A 496 10.84 -8.06 2.25
C GLY A 496 11.72 -8.37 3.46
N ALA A 497 12.40 -7.34 3.96
CA ALA A 497 13.31 -7.41 5.09
C ALA A 497 13.11 -6.25 6.06
N ILE A 498 13.37 -6.51 7.35
CA ILE A 498 13.41 -5.50 8.42
C ILE A 498 14.74 -5.66 9.15
N SER A 499 15.41 -4.55 9.43
CA SER A 499 16.73 -4.57 10.08
C SER A 499 16.77 -3.71 11.33
N ILE A 500 17.26 -4.25 12.44
CA ILE A 500 17.62 -3.44 13.61
C ILE A 500 18.92 -2.71 13.28
N SER A 501 18.88 -1.39 13.36
CA SER A 501 20.02 -0.56 13.00
C SER A 501 21.10 -0.60 14.08
N ARG A 502 22.35 -0.65 13.64
CA ARG A 502 23.50 -0.48 14.53
C ARG A 502 23.55 0.98 14.98
N LEU A 503 23.41 1.18 16.29
CA LEU A 503 23.52 2.49 16.92
C LEU A 503 24.85 2.60 17.69
N PRO A 504 25.41 3.82 17.81
CA PRO A 504 26.67 4.09 18.50
C PRO A 504 26.62 3.82 20.01
#